data_AF-A0AA41NDG0-F1
#
_entry.id   AF-A0AA41NDG0-F1
#
_cell.length_a   1.000
_cell.length_b   1.000
_cell.length_c   1.000
_cell.angle_alpha   90.00
_cell.angle_beta   90.00
_cell.angle_gamma   90.00
#
_symmetry.space_group_name_H-M   'P 1'
#
loop_
_entity.id
_entity.type
_entity.pdbx_description
1 polymer ?
#
loop_
_entity_poly.entity_id
_entity_poly.type
_entity_poly.pdbx_seq_one_letter_code
_entity_poly.pdbx_strand_id
1 'polypeptide(L)'
;MKFFLLLSALGLCWAQYSPNTQQGRTSMVHLFEWRWVDIAQECERYLAPNGFGGVQVRIYVDAVINHMCGEGGGAGTSSTCGSYYNAQNREFPAVPYSAWDFNDGKCKTSSGGIESYNDAAQVIDLGGEAITSSEYFGNGRVTEFKYGAKLGTVIRRWNGEKMAYLKNWGEGWGFMPSDRALVFVDNHDNQRGHGAGGSSILTFWDARLYKMAVGFMLAHPYGFTRVMSSYRWQRNFVNGQDANDWIGPPNNNGVIKEVTINPDTTCGNDWVCEHRWRQIRNMVIFRNVVDGQSFTNWWDNGSNQVAFGRGNRGFIVFNNDDWSLSTTLQTGLPGGTYCDVISGDKANGDCTGIKVYVSSDGNAHFSISNYAEDPFIAIHADSKL
;
A
#
# COMPACT_ATOMS: atom_id res chain seq x y z
N MET A 1 -14.09 -54.31 33.32
CA MET A 1 -13.22 -53.19 33.73
C MET A 1 -13.20 -52.18 32.61
N LYS A 2 -13.46 -50.90 32.94
CA LYS A 2 -13.82 -49.82 32.00
C LYS A 2 -12.60 -49.27 31.25
N PHE A 3 -12.81 -49.03 29.95
CA PHE A 3 -11.98 -48.28 29.00
C PHE A 3 -11.76 -46.83 29.45
N PHE A 4 -10.56 -46.29 29.23
CA PHE A 4 -10.34 -44.85 29.07
C PHE A 4 -9.36 -44.60 27.92
N LEU A 5 -9.92 -44.13 26.79
CA LEU A 5 -9.20 -43.49 25.68
C LEU A 5 -8.97 -42.03 26.06
N LEU A 6 -7.71 -41.57 26.15
CA LEU A 6 -7.40 -40.15 26.16
C LEU A 6 -7.35 -39.66 24.70
N LEU A 7 -8.37 -38.90 24.28
CA LEU A 7 -8.29 -38.07 23.08
C LEU A 7 -7.55 -36.78 23.45
N SER A 8 -6.32 -36.63 22.97
CA SER A 8 -5.63 -35.33 22.95
C SER A 8 -6.23 -34.49 21.82
N ALA A 9 -7.15 -33.60 22.15
CA ALA A 9 -7.62 -32.56 21.25
C ALA A 9 -6.51 -31.51 21.09
N LEU A 10 -5.70 -31.64 20.04
CA LEU A 10 -4.87 -30.55 19.53
C LEU A 10 -5.79 -29.50 18.93
N GLY A 11 -6.22 -28.53 19.74
CA GLY A 11 -6.83 -27.32 19.24
C GLY A 11 -5.77 -26.52 18.48
N LEU A 12 -5.79 -26.61 17.15
CA LEU A 12 -5.11 -25.64 16.31
C LEU A 12 -5.81 -24.29 16.52
N CYS A 13 -5.29 -23.47 17.43
CA CYS A 13 -5.63 -22.06 17.48
C CYS A 13 -5.07 -21.41 16.22
N TRP A 14 -5.86 -21.43 15.14
CA TRP A 14 -5.64 -20.53 14.03
C TRP A 14 -5.89 -19.12 14.56
N ALA A 15 -4.83 -18.40 14.92
CA ALA A 15 -4.87 -16.96 15.10
C ALA A 15 -5.11 -16.35 13.71
N GLN A 16 -6.34 -16.42 13.21
CA GLN A 16 -6.71 -15.79 11.96
C GLN A 16 -6.79 -14.29 12.23
N TYR A 17 -5.77 -13.55 11.79
CA TYR A 17 -5.82 -12.11 11.72
C TYR A 17 -6.99 -11.70 10.82
N SER A 18 -8.09 -11.26 11.43
CA SER A 18 -9.19 -10.60 10.73
C SER A 18 -8.82 -9.12 10.60
N PRO A 19 -8.63 -8.59 9.38
CA PRO A 19 -8.36 -7.17 9.19
C PRO A 19 -9.58 -6.29 9.55
N ASN A 20 -10.73 -6.89 9.88
CA ASN A 20 -11.98 -6.23 10.26
C ASN A 20 -12.47 -5.19 9.25
N THR A 21 -12.15 -5.40 7.96
CA THR A 21 -12.72 -4.59 6.88
C THR A 21 -14.12 -5.09 6.53
N GLN A 22 -14.98 -4.18 6.05
CA GLN A 22 -16.23 -4.61 5.45
C GLN A 22 -15.94 -5.53 4.24
N GLN A 23 -16.78 -6.54 4.05
CA GLN A 23 -16.68 -7.44 2.91
C GLN A 23 -16.63 -6.65 1.60
N GLY A 24 -15.74 -7.05 0.68
CA GLY A 24 -15.55 -6.35 -0.59
C GLY A 24 -14.64 -5.12 -0.52
N ARG A 25 -14.13 -4.74 0.67
CA ARG A 25 -13.20 -3.61 0.83
C ARG A 25 -11.80 -4.11 1.16
N THR A 26 -10.93 -4.11 0.15
CA THR A 26 -9.55 -4.62 0.25
C THR A 26 -8.48 -3.55 0.06
N SER A 27 -8.87 -2.27 0.15
CA SER A 27 -7.97 -1.11 0.18
C SER A 27 -8.09 -0.34 1.49
N MET A 28 -6.97 0.10 2.04
CA MET A 28 -6.88 1.06 3.13
C MET A 28 -6.13 2.32 2.70
N VAL A 29 -6.19 3.37 3.50
CA VAL A 29 -5.38 4.59 3.31
C VAL A 29 -4.46 4.81 4.51
N HIS A 30 -3.24 5.30 4.26
CA HIS A 30 -2.36 5.81 5.29
C HIS A 30 -2.51 7.33 5.37
N LEU A 31 -3.24 7.82 6.37
CA LEU A 31 -3.36 9.26 6.65
C LEU A 31 -2.16 9.69 7.51
N PHE A 32 -1.03 9.96 6.86
CA PHE A 32 0.25 10.15 7.55
C PHE A 32 0.30 11.50 8.29
N GLU A 33 0.43 11.43 9.61
CA GLU A 33 0.56 12.57 10.53
C GLU A 33 -0.66 13.51 10.56
N TRP A 34 -1.82 13.02 10.13
CA TRP A 34 -3.08 13.74 10.28
C TRP A 34 -3.47 13.85 11.75
N ARG A 35 -4.19 14.92 12.10
CA ARG A 35 -4.77 15.06 13.44
C ARG A 35 -5.88 14.03 13.63
N TRP A 36 -6.02 13.49 14.84
CA TRP A 36 -7.05 12.51 15.18
C TRP A 36 -8.47 12.96 14.86
N VAL A 37 -8.78 14.24 15.11
CA VAL A 37 -10.10 14.82 14.79
C VAL A 37 -10.37 14.85 13.29
N ASP A 38 -9.34 15.13 12.48
CA ASP A 38 -9.48 15.16 11.02
C ASP A 38 -9.62 13.73 10.48
N ILE A 39 -8.86 12.78 11.03
CA ILE A 39 -8.99 11.35 10.69
C ILE A 39 -10.43 10.87 10.95
N ALA A 40 -10.99 11.17 12.12
CA ALA A 40 -12.36 10.75 12.46
C ALA A 40 -13.39 11.32 11.49
N GLN A 41 -13.30 12.63 11.19
CA GLN A 41 -14.20 13.27 10.23
C GLN A 41 -14.02 12.72 8.82
N GLU A 42 -12.78 12.46 8.39
CA GLU A 42 -12.45 11.94 7.07
C GLU A 42 -12.97 10.50 6.89
N CYS A 43 -12.83 9.66 7.93
CA CYS A 43 -13.40 8.31 7.99
C CYS A 43 -14.90 8.31 7.70
N GLU A 44 -15.66 9.15 8.41
CA GLU A 44 -17.12 9.17 8.33
C GLU A 44 -17.63 9.86 7.06
N ARG A 45 -17.04 11.00 6.71
CA ARG A 45 -17.58 11.87 5.64
C ARG A 45 -17.09 11.51 4.26
N TYR A 46 -15.94 10.84 4.14
CA TYR A 46 -15.31 10.60 2.84
C TYR A 46 -14.87 9.16 2.63
N LEU A 47 -14.03 8.61 3.51
CA LEU A 47 -13.40 7.30 3.27
C LEU A 47 -14.42 6.16 3.26
N ALA A 48 -15.31 6.11 4.25
CA ALA A 48 -16.33 5.07 4.32
C ALA A 48 -17.32 5.14 3.13
N PRO A 49 -17.85 6.31 2.72
CA PRO A 49 -18.65 6.43 1.50
C PRO A 49 -17.90 6.05 0.21
N ASN A 50 -16.59 6.30 0.13
CA ASN A 50 -15.78 6.01 -1.06
C ASN A 50 -15.10 4.63 -1.04
N GLY A 51 -15.53 3.74 -0.16
CA GLY A 51 -15.16 2.32 -0.23
C GLY A 51 -13.82 1.94 0.39
N PHE A 52 -13.16 2.82 1.14
CA PHE A 52 -11.98 2.44 1.91
C PHE A 52 -12.39 1.48 3.05
N GLY A 53 -11.57 0.44 3.26
CA GLY A 53 -11.78 -0.60 4.27
C GLY A 53 -11.14 -0.31 5.61
N GLY A 54 -10.18 0.62 5.68
CA GLY A 54 -9.51 0.98 6.92
C GLY A 54 -8.55 2.17 6.76
N VAL A 55 -8.03 2.63 7.89
CA VAL A 55 -7.04 3.70 7.96
C VAL A 55 -5.84 3.21 8.75
N GLN A 56 -4.65 3.32 8.16
CA GLN A 56 -3.42 3.30 8.90
C GLN A 56 -3.13 4.71 9.40
N VAL A 57 -2.85 4.80 10.68
CA VAL A 57 -2.44 6.02 11.36
C VAL A 57 -1.03 5.78 11.92
N ARG A 58 -0.23 6.83 12.00
CA ARG A 58 0.97 6.78 12.83
C ARG A 58 0.50 6.87 14.28
N ILE A 59 0.79 5.84 15.08
CA ILE A 59 0.58 5.95 16.52
C ILE A 59 1.73 6.82 17.04
N TYR A 60 1.47 8.10 17.31
CA TYR A 60 2.30 8.85 18.26
C TYR A 60 1.94 8.29 19.61
N VAL A 61 2.75 7.33 20.07
CA VAL A 61 2.56 6.86 21.42
C VAL A 61 3.07 7.97 22.32
N ASP A 62 2.15 8.70 22.98
CA ASP A 62 2.50 9.72 23.97
C ASP A 62 3.36 9.10 25.10
N ALA A 63 3.23 7.77 25.29
CA ALA A 63 4.20 6.92 25.96
C ALA A 63 4.05 5.45 25.53
N VAL A 64 5.05 4.84 24.86
CA VAL A 64 5.26 3.38 25.03
C VAL A 64 6.17 3.24 26.23
N ILE A 65 5.61 2.98 27.41
CA ILE A 65 6.42 2.53 28.54
C ILE A 65 6.31 1.02 28.60
N ASN A 66 7.35 0.35 28.13
CA ASN A 66 7.75 -0.93 28.71
C ASN A 66 9.18 -0.77 29.25
N HIS A 67 9.31 0.00 30.34
CA HIS A 67 10.61 0.19 30.98
C HIS A 67 10.86 -0.96 31.95
N MET A 68 11.50 -2.03 31.45
CA MET A 68 11.83 -3.22 32.24
C MET A 68 13.02 -2.94 33.18
N CYS A 69 14.18 -2.57 32.62
CA CYS A 69 15.36 -2.08 33.32
C CYS A 69 16.35 -1.46 32.31
N GLY A 70 17.28 -0.60 32.78
CA GLY A 70 18.44 -0.20 31.96
C GLY A 70 19.41 -1.37 31.75
N GLU A 71 20.17 -1.37 30.65
CA GLU A 71 21.14 -2.42 30.29
C GLU A 71 22.18 -2.69 31.41
N GLY A 72 22.55 -1.66 32.18
CA GLY A 72 23.44 -1.76 33.34
C GLY A 72 22.75 -2.04 34.68
N GLY A 73 21.47 -2.40 34.70
CA GLY A 73 20.64 -2.46 35.91
C GLY A 73 20.89 -3.65 36.85
N GLY A 74 21.82 -4.55 36.50
CA GLY A 74 22.15 -5.73 37.30
C GLY A 74 20.99 -6.72 37.47
N ALA A 75 20.99 -7.46 38.57
CA ALA A 75 19.89 -8.33 38.98
C ALA A 75 19.37 -7.91 40.35
N GLY A 76 18.05 -7.93 40.54
CA GLY A 76 17.46 -7.55 41.80
C GLY A 76 15.97 -7.22 41.71
N THR A 77 15.48 -6.54 42.73
CA THR A 77 14.06 -6.19 42.91
C THR A 77 13.84 -4.67 42.86
N SER A 78 14.81 -3.90 42.37
CA SER A 78 14.73 -2.44 42.18
C SER A 78 13.82 -2.01 41.02
N SER A 79 12.78 -2.80 40.73
CA SER A 79 11.76 -2.51 39.73
C SER A 79 10.56 -1.81 40.36
N THR A 80 9.71 -1.21 39.51
CA THR A 80 8.39 -0.73 39.95
C THR A 80 7.60 -1.90 40.54
N CYS A 81 7.12 -1.75 41.77
CA CYS A 81 6.42 -2.78 42.55
C CYS A 81 7.26 -3.98 43.04
N GLY A 82 8.60 -3.94 42.95
CA GLY A 82 9.47 -4.88 43.68
C GLY A 82 9.65 -6.27 43.04
N SER A 83 9.19 -6.47 41.80
CA SER A 83 9.39 -7.71 41.05
C SER A 83 10.87 -7.98 40.77
N TYR A 84 11.28 -9.25 40.88
CA TYR A 84 12.64 -9.66 40.52
C TYR A 84 12.87 -9.56 39.00
N TYR A 85 14.06 -9.10 38.61
CA TYR A 85 14.57 -9.11 37.25
C TYR A 85 16.07 -9.39 37.22
N ASN A 86 16.58 -9.82 36.07
CA ASN A 86 18.00 -9.85 35.75
C ASN A 86 18.24 -9.26 34.35
N ALA A 87 18.79 -8.05 34.32
CA ALA A 87 19.06 -7.31 33.08
C ALA A 87 20.10 -8.02 32.20
N GLN A 88 21.14 -8.57 32.82
CA GLN A 88 22.27 -9.20 32.13
C GLN A 88 21.84 -10.49 31.42
N ASN A 89 20.97 -11.26 32.04
CA ASN A 89 20.44 -12.50 31.48
C ASN A 89 19.11 -12.31 30.75
N ARG A 90 18.58 -11.08 30.67
CA ARG A 90 17.27 -10.77 30.07
C ARG A 90 16.12 -11.58 30.69
N GLU A 91 16.14 -11.76 32.01
CA GLU A 91 15.12 -12.52 32.73
C GLU A 91 14.15 -11.59 33.45
N PHE A 92 12.87 -11.70 33.13
CA PHE A 92 11.78 -10.91 33.67
C PHE A 92 10.58 -11.81 34.02
N PRO A 93 10.71 -12.66 35.06
CA PRO A 93 9.74 -13.71 35.37
C PRO A 93 8.36 -13.20 35.77
N ALA A 94 8.25 -11.95 36.23
CA ALA A 94 6.97 -11.34 36.59
C ALA A 94 6.09 -10.98 35.37
N VAL A 95 6.70 -10.84 34.19
CA VAL A 95 6.01 -10.63 32.90
C VAL A 95 6.46 -11.69 31.91
N PRO A 96 6.24 -12.96 32.27
CA PRO A 96 7.01 -14.17 31.96
C PRO A 96 7.89 -14.11 30.71
N TYR A 97 8.94 -13.29 30.75
CA TYR A 97 9.93 -13.19 29.69
C TYR A 97 11.28 -13.69 30.20
N SER A 98 12.01 -14.35 29.31
CA SER A 98 13.32 -14.93 29.50
C SER A 98 14.22 -14.52 28.34
N ALA A 99 15.51 -14.87 28.40
CA ALA A 99 16.44 -14.66 27.30
C ALA A 99 15.95 -15.16 25.95
N TRP A 100 15.10 -16.20 25.94
CA TRP A 100 14.53 -16.80 24.73
C TRP A 100 13.45 -15.96 24.06
N ASP A 101 12.84 -15.05 24.79
CA ASP A 101 11.79 -14.15 24.29
C ASP A 101 12.37 -12.88 23.63
N PHE A 102 13.70 -12.70 23.71
CA PHE A 102 14.43 -11.60 23.08
C PHE A 102 15.22 -12.13 21.88
N ASN A 103 15.22 -11.35 20.79
CA ASN A 103 15.86 -11.74 19.53
C ASN A 103 17.34 -12.18 19.72
N ASP A 104 17.67 -13.27 19.05
CA ASP A 104 18.85 -14.16 19.18
C ASP A 104 20.13 -13.64 18.49
N GLY A 105 20.27 -12.33 18.30
CA GLY A 105 21.47 -11.73 17.73
C GLY A 105 21.51 -11.65 16.20
N LYS A 106 20.41 -11.92 15.50
CA LYS A 106 20.28 -11.70 14.05
C LYS A 106 20.43 -10.23 13.60
N CYS A 107 20.24 -9.26 14.49
CA CYS A 107 20.42 -7.82 14.22
C CYS A 107 21.54 -7.22 15.08
N LYS A 108 22.67 -7.91 15.26
CA LYS A 108 23.80 -7.36 16.03
C LYS A 108 24.64 -6.42 15.18
N THR A 109 24.22 -5.18 15.31
CA THR A 109 24.95 -3.95 15.15
C THR A 109 25.89 -3.77 16.34
N SER A 110 27.06 -3.16 16.15
CA SER A 110 28.05 -2.95 17.22
C SER A 110 27.48 -2.15 18.40
N SER A 111 26.49 -1.30 18.10
CA SER A 111 25.76 -0.46 19.06
C SER A 111 24.42 -1.06 19.53
N GLY A 112 23.92 -2.12 18.87
CA GLY A 112 22.59 -2.66 19.08
C GLY A 112 21.44 -1.81 18.50
N GLY A 113 21.72 -0.72 17.78
CA GLY A 113 20.73 0.12 17.06
C GLY A 113 20.86 0.02 15.54
N ILE A 114 20.04 0.73 14.75
CA ILE A 114 20.23 0.80 13.29
C ILE A 114 21.39 1.75 12.99
N GLU A 115 22.44 1.24 12.36
CA GLU A 115 23.69 1.97 12.06
C GLU A 115 23.70 2.46 10.61
N SER A 116 22.90 1.81 9.75
CA SER A 116 22.66 2.23 8.38
C SER A 116 21.25 1.85 7.95
N TYR A 117 20.42 2.86 7.65
CA TYR A 117 19.11 2.66 7.00
C TYR A 117 19.21 2.22 5.53
N ASN A 118 20.42 2.26 4.97
CA ASN A 118 20.72 1.73 3.65
C ASN A 118 21.22 0.27 3.71
N ASP A 119 21.45 -0.27 4.90
CA ASP A 119 21.78 -1.68 5.09
C ASP A 119 20.47 -2.47 5.24
N ALA A 120 20.07 -3.15 4.17
CA ALA A 120 18.84 -3.93 4.13
C ALA A 120 18.80 -5.00 5.23
N ALA A 121 19.95 -5.54 5.65
CA ALA A 121 20.05 -6.52 6.72
C ALA A 121 19.65 -5.97 8.11
N GLN A 122 19.60 -4.65 8.28
CA GLN A 122 19.26 -4.01 9.56
C GLN A 122 17.80 -3.54 9.64
N VAL A 123 17.09 -3.37 8.52
CA VAL A 123 15.82 -2.62 8.53
C VAL A 123 14.68 -3.26 7.73
N ILE A 124 14.93 -3.95 6.61
CA ILE A 124 13.87 -4.35 5.65
C ILE A 124 14.23 -5.64 4.89
N ASP A 125 13.35 -6.65 4.88
CA ASP A 125 13.50 -7.87 4.06
C ASP A 125 13.24 -7.60 2.56
N LEU A 126 14.28 -7.70 1.73
CA LEU A 126 14.26 -7.67 0.27
C LEU A 126 14.70 -9.02 -0.35
N GLY A 127 14.79 -10.11 0.41
CA GLY A 127 15.03 -11.48 -0.03
C GLY A 127 16.45 -12.01 0.14
N GLY A 128 17.32 -11.30 0.86
CA GLY A 128 18.71 -11.70 1.16
C GLY A 128 19.10 -11.60 2.63
N GLU A 129 18.14 -11.29 3.52
CA GLU A 129 18.37 -10.91 4.90
C GLU A 129 18.28 -12.10 5.87
N ALA A 130 18.92 -11.96 7.05
CA ALA A 130 18.94 -12.99 8.10
C ALA A 130 17.58 -13.20 8.78
N ILE A 131 16.72 -12.18 8.75
CA ILE A 131 15.33 -12.23 9.18
C ILE A 131 14.46 -12.15 7.94
N THR A 132 13.63 -13.17 7.74
CA THR A 132 12.74 -13.23 6.59
C THR A 132 11.30 -12.88 6.97
N SER A 133 10.57 -12.29 6.04
CA SER A 133 9.13 -11.98 6.15
C SER A 133 8.30 -13.21 6.54
N SER A 134 8.74 -14.40 6.13
CA SER A 134 8.05 -15.66 6.42
C SER A 134 7.99 -15.99 7.92
N GLU A 135 8.95 -15.51 8.70
CA GLU A 135 8.98 -15.66 10.17
C GLU A 135 7.81 -14.89 10.83
N TYR A 136 7.23 -13.88 10.16
CA TYR A 136 6.16 -13.04 10.70
C TYR A 136 4.76 -13.38 10.17
N PHE A 137 4.62 -14.34 9.26
CA PHE A 137 3.32 -14.69 8.68
C PHE A 137 2.30 -15.20 9.70
N GLY A 138 2.77 -15.74 10.83
CA GLY A 138 1.91 -16.11 11.96
C GLY A 138 1.30 -14.93 12.70
N ASN A 139 1.90 -13.74 12.60
CA ASN A 139 1.44 -12.53 13.30
C ASN A 139 0.42 -11.75 12.47
N GLY A 140 0.51 -11.83 11.14
CA GLY A 140 -0.38 -11.13 10.22
C GLY A 140 0.25 -10.89 8.86
N ARG A 141 -0.25 -9.85 8.17
CA ARG A 141 0.34 -9.39 6.89
C ARG A 141 1.67 -8.67 7.12
N VAL A 142 2.56 -8.76 6.15
CA VAL A 142 3.87 -8.10 6.13
C VAL A 142 3.92 -7.11 4.97
N THR A 143 4.59 -5.99 5.17
CA THR A 143 4.79 -4.96 4.13
C THR A 143 5.72 -5.48 3.03
N GLU A 144 5.22 -5.57 1.80
CA GLU A 144 5.99 -6.04 0.64
C GLU A 144 6.67 -4.86 -0.06
N PHE A 145 7.86 -4.48 0.39
CA PHE A 145 8.61 -3.34 -0.15
C PHE A 145 9.08 -3.55 -1.59
N LYS A 146 9.30 -4.80 -2.02
CA LYS A 146 9.67 -5.11 -3.41
C LYS A 146 8.60 -4.64 -4.38
N TYR A 147 7.33 -4.64 -3.95
CA TYR A 147 6.20 -4.21 -4.77
C TYR A 147 6.39 -2.79 -5.32
N GLY A 148 6.55 -1.79 -4.43
CA GLY A 148 6.71 -0.39 -4.82
C GLY A 148 7.99 -0.14 -5.58
N ALA A 149 9.10 -0.76 -5.14
CA ALA A 149 10.40 -0.64 -5.79
C ALA A 149 10.38 -1.16 -7.24
N LYS A 150 9.90 -2.39 -7.46
CA LYS A 150 9.83 -3.00 -8.81
C LYS A 150 8.79 -2.32 -9.69
N LEU A 151 7.65 -1.91 -9.15
CA LEU A 151 6.65 -1.18 -9.93
C LEU A 151 7.18 0.20 -10.36
N GLY A 152 7.93 0.87 -9.46
CA GLY A 152 8.62 2.11 -9.75
C GLY A 152 9.60 1.99 -10.90
N THR A 153 10.49 0.98 -10.88
CA THR A 153 11.45 0.76 -11.97
C THR A 153 10.77 0.44 -13.31
N VAL A 154 9.70 -0.36 -13.29
CA VAL A 154 8.90 -0.70 -14.49
C VAL A 154 8.22 0.55 -15.08
N ILE A 155 7.51 1.33 -14.26
CA ILE A 155 6.75 2.49 -14.75
C ILE A 155 7.70 3.63 -15.17
N ARG A 156 8.85 3.78 -14.51
CA ARG A 156 9.91 4.71 -14.93
C ARG A 156 10.71 4.20 -16.15
N ARG A 157 10.48 2.96 -16.59
CA ARG A 157 11.16 2.29 -17.72
C ARG A 157 12.68 2.20 -17.52
N TRP A 158 13.12 2.02 -16.27
CA TRP A 158 14.53 1.94 -15.91
C TRP A 158 15.13 0.60 -16.31
N ASN A 159 16.41 0.60 -16.70
CA ASN A 159 17.17 -0.60 -17.05
C ASN A 159 16.48 -1.50 -18.11
N GLY A 160 15.68 -0.89 -19.00
CA GLY A 160 14.95 -1.61 -20.05
C GLY A 160 13.70 -2.37 -19.56
N GLU A 161 13.28 -2.19 -18.30
CA GLU A 161 12.02 -2.75 -17.80
C GLU A 161 10.82 -2.13 -18.50
N LYS A 162 9.77 -2.94 -18.70
CA LYS A 162 8.57 -2.55 -19.43
C LYS A 162 7.30 -3.07 -18.79
N MET A 163 6.17 -2.39 -19.00
CA MET A 163 4.89 -2.83 -18.44
C MET A 163 4.46 -4.20 -18.95
N ALA A 164 4.86 -4.61 -20.16
CA ALA A 164 4.60 -5.97 -20.68
C ALA A 164 5.12 -7.08 -19.76
N TYR A 165 6.14 -6.81 -18.93
CA TYR A 165 6.69 -7.78 -17.97
C TYR A 165 5.74 -8.03 -16.78
N LEU A 166 4.78 -7.14 -16.52
CA LEU A 166 3.84 -7.25 -15.40
C LEU A 166 2.79 -8.35 -15.58
N LYS A 167 2.83 -9.14 -16.66
CA LYS A 167 1.88 -10.23 -16.93
C LYS A 167 1.80 -11.26 -15.80
N ASN A 168 2.93 -11.54 -15.14
CA ASN A 168 3.04 -12.48 -14.02
C ASN A 168 3.29 -11.78 -12.67
N TRP A 169 2.88 -10.50 -12.55
CA TRP A 169 3.07 -9.69 -11.36
C TRP A 169 2.52 -10.34 -10.09
N GLY A 170 3.26 -10.26 -8.98
CA GLY A 170 2.96 -10.96 -7.72
C GLY A 170 4.07 -11.95 -7.36
N GLU A 171 3.70 -13.15 -6.89
CA GLU A 171 4.66 -14.19 -6.44
C GLU A 171 5.67 -14.58 -7.52
N GLY A 172 5.31 -14.49 -8.82
CA GLY A 172 6.22 -14.72 -9.94
C GLY A 172 7.40 -13.73 -10.04
N TRP A 173 7.33 -12.61 -9.30
CA TRP A 173 8.40 -11.62 -9.15
C TRP A 173 9.22 -11.82 -7.87
N GLY A 174 9.04 -12.93 -7.17
CA GLY A 174 9.72 -13.21 -5.89
C GLY A 174 9.13 -12.42 -4.72
N PHE A 175 7.87 -12.00 -4.85
CA PHE A 175 7.10 -11.42 -3.75
C PHE A 175 6.52 -12.53 -2.86
N MET A 176 6.15 -12.16 -1.64
CA MET A 176 5.50 -13.07 -0.69
C MET A 176 4.11 -13.54 -1.16
N PRO A 177 3.52 -14.55 -0.52
CA PRO A 177 2.15 -14.95 -0.81
C PRO A 177 1.17 -13.76 -0.72
N SER A 178 0.26 -13.67 -1.69
CA SER A 178 -0.68 -12.53 -1.79
C SER A 178 -1.54 -12.33 -0.53
N ASP A 179 -1.90 -13.41 0.16
CA ASP A 179 -2.67 -13.39 1.40
C ASP A 179 -1.85 -12.96 2.64
N ARG A 180 -0.53 -12.82 2.50
CA ARG A 180 0.39 -12.26 3.49
C ARG A 180 0.88 -10.85 3.14
N ALA A 181 0.74 -10.41 1.89
CA ALA A 181 1.23 -9.11 1.47
C ALA A 181 0.31 -7.94 1.87
N LEU A 182 0.91 -6.89 2.43
CA LEU A 182 0.41 -5.51 2.45
C LEU A 182 1.26 -4.72 1.44
N VAL A 183 0.61 -4.23 0.38
CA VAL A 183 1.30 -3.59 -0.76
C VAL A 183 0.97 -2.10 -0.83
N PHE A 184 1.93 -1.35 -1.36
CA PHE A 184 1.85 0.10 -1.56
C PHE A 184 2.84 0.52 -2.64
N VAL A 185 2.56 1.63 -3.33
CA VAL A 185 3.50 2.23 -4.29
C VAL A 185 4.62 2.94 -3.53
N ASP A 186 4.24 3.76 -2.55
CA ASP A 186 5.11 4.47 -1.64
C ASP A 186 4.60 4.39 -0.20
N ASN A 187 5.48 4.70 0.75
CA ASN A 187 5.12 4.94 2.14
C ASN A 187 5.77 6.26 2.59
N HIS A 188 5.49 6.64 3.83
CA HIS A 188 6.01 7.87 4.42
C HIS A 188 7.54 7.99 4.45
N ASP A 189 8.26 6.87 4.50
CA ASP A 189 9.73 6.87 4.55
C ASP A 189 10.31 6.99 3.15
N ASN A 190 9.99 6.02 2.28
CA ASN A 190 10.59 5.93 0.95
C ASN A 190 10.12 7.02 -0.03
N GLN A 191 9.00 7.70 0.24
CA GLN A 191 8.61 8.87 -0.55
C GLN A 191 9.53 10.09 -0.37
N ARG A 192 10.40 10.07 0.65
CA ARG A 192 11.41 11.11 0.92
C ARG A 192 12.79 10.75 0.39
N GLY A 193 12.96 9.56 -0.18
CA GLY A 193 14.20 9.11 -0.81
C GLY A 193 15.12 8.27 0.09
N HIS A 194 14.73 8.02 1.33
CA HIS A 194 15.38 7.06 2.25
C HIS A 194 14.43 5.90 2.53
N GLY A 195 14.98 4.69 2.60
CA GLY A 195 14.21 3.45 2.73
C GLY A 195 14.22 2.60 1.45
N ALA A 196 13.53 1.46 1.50
CA ALA A 196 13.58 0.48 0.42
C ALA A 196 12.99 1.02 -0.90
N GLY A 197 13.74 0.82 -1.98
CA GLY A 197 13.43 1.25 -3.34
C GLY A 197 14.14 2.53 -3.79
N GLY A 198 14.62 3.36 -2.85
CA GLY A 198 15.37 4.59 -3.17
C GLY A 198 14.68 5.46 -4.22
N SER A 199 15.43 5.94 -5.22
CA SER A 199 14.93 6.83 -6.27
C SER A 199 13.91 6.21 -7.23
N SER A 200 13.74 4.88 -7.22
CA SER A 200 12.75 4.22 -8.08
C SER A 200 11.30 4.50 -7.64
N ILE A 201 11.08 4.77 -6.36
CA ILE A 201 9.77 4.96 -5.77
C ILE A 201 9.06 6.14 -6.44
N LEU A 202 7.83 5.89 -6.89
CA LEU A 202 6.94 6.93 -7.42
C LEU A 202 6.16 7.54 -6.27
N THR A 203 6.04 8.87 -6.28
CA THR A 203 5.34 9.62 -5.21
C THR A 203 4.37 10.61 -5.83
N PHE A 204 3.60 11.33 -5.00
CA PHE A 204 2.74 12.42 -5.50
C PHE A 204 3.51 13.51 -6.27
N TRP A 205 4.83 13.65 -6.07
CA TRP A 205 5.67 14.55 -6.86
C TRP A 205 5.82 14.11 -8.32
N ASP A 206 5.62 12.82 -8.60
CA ASP A 206 5.60 12.20 -9.93
C ASP A 206 4.15 11.96 -10.39
N ALA A 207 3.23 12.90 -10.10
CA ALA A 207 1.78 12.70 -10.09
C ALA A 207 1.20 11.88 -11.25
N ARG A 208 1.64 12.13 -12.49
CA ARG A 208 1.16 11.41 -13.68
C ARG A 208 1.50 9.92 -13.65
N LEU A 209 2.77 9.59 -13.39
CA LEU A 209 3.22 8.21 -13.29
C LEU A 209 2.73 7.54 -12.00
N TYR A 210 2.63 8.31 -10.91
CA TYR A 210 2.09 7.84 -9.64
C TYR A 210 0.64 7.37 -9.76
N LYS A 211 -0.22 8.17 -10.42
CA LYS A 211 -1.61 7.77 -10.70
C LYS A 211 -1.70 6.47 -11.49
N MET A 212 -0.81 6.25 -12.46
CA MET A 212 -0.75 4.98 -13.20
C MET A 212 -0.32 3.80 -12.32
N ALA A 213 0.74 3.98 -11.51
CA ALA A 213 1.23 2.93 -10.62
C ALA A 213 0.17 2.53 -9.56
N VAL A 214 -0.49 3.52 -8.96
CA VAL A 214 -1.59 3.29 -8.01
C VAL A 214 -2.79 2.65 -8.72
N GLY A 215 -3.13 3.07 -9.93
CA GLY A 215 -4.17 2.46 -10.75
C GLY A 215 -3.89 0.98 -11.05
N PHE A 216 -2.67 0.65 -11.45
CA PHE A 216 -2.25 -0.75 -11.66
C PHE A 216 -2.36 -1.56 -10.36
N MET A 217 -1.85 -1.02 -9.24
CA MET A 217 -1.92 -1.66 -7.93
C MET A 217 -3.36 -1.96 -7.49
N LEU A 218 -4.27 -1.00 -7.66
CA LEU A 218 -5.65 -1.17 -7.24
C LEU A 218 -6.44 -2.11 -8.16
N ALA A 219 -6.11 -2.17 -9.46
CA ALA A 219 -6.73 -3.09 -10.41
C ALA A 219 -6.23 -4.54 -10.28
N HIS A 220 -4.95 -4.75 -9.98
CA HIS A 220 -4.33 -6.07 -9.89
C HIS A 220 -4.76 -6.83 -8.61
N PRO A 221 -5.05 -8.15 -8.64
CA PRO A 221 -5.58 -8.87 -7.46
C PRO A 221 -4.58 -9.08 -6.31
N TYR A 222 -3.28 -8.94 -6.56
CA TYR A 222 -2.23 -9.23 -5.59
C TYR A 222 -2.28 -8.31 -4.36
N GLY A 223 -2.16 -8.91 -3.17
CA GLY A 223 -1.99 -8.21 -1.89
C GLY A 223 -3.24 -7.50 -1.36
N PHE A 224 -3.12 -7.01 -0.13
CA PHE A 224 -4.03 -6.01 0.42
C PHE A 224 -3.42 -4.62 0.21
N THR A 225 -4.18 -3.67 -0.32
CA THR A 225 -3.62 -2.41 -0.84
C THR A 225 -3.67 -1.29 0.21
N ARG A 226 -2.58 -0.53 0.32
CA ARG A 226 -2.52 0.69 1.11
C ARG A 226 -2.20 1.88 0.19
N VAL A 227 -3.12 2.83 0.12
CA VAL A 227 -2.94 4.12 -0.56
C VAL A 227 -2.25 5.09 0.39
N MET A 228 -1.23 5.81 -0.07
CA MET A 228 -0.59 6.85 0.74
C MET A 228 -1.42 8.15 0.68
N SER A 229 -1.43 8.92 1.77
CA SER A 229 -1.96 10.27 1.80
C SER A 229 -0.99 11.18 2.53
N SER A 230 -0.41 12.13 1.82
CA SER A 230 0.78 12.88 2.21
C SER A 230 0.48 14.34 2.51
N TYR A 231 1.53 15.05 2.88
CA TYR A 231 1.60 16.51 2.91
C TYR A 231 2.78 17.00 2.06
N ARG A 232 2.72 18.24 1.60
CA ARG A 232 3.83 18.89 0.88
C ARG A 232 4.85 19.42 1.87
N TRP A 233 6.12 19.34 1.47
CA TRP A 233 7.23 20.03 2.11
C TRP A 233 8.11 20.66 1.03
N GLN A 234 8.96 21.59 1.43
CA GLN A 234 9.88 22.26 0.51
C GLN A 234 11.07 21.34 0.20
N ARG A 235 10.93 20.43 -0.76
CA ARG A 235 12.05 19.59 -1.22
C ARG A 235 13.22 20.43 -1.68
N ASN A 236 14.43 20.09 -1.24
CA ASN A 236 15.67 20.77 -1.60
C ASN A 236 16.77 19.74 -1.88
N PHE A 237 16.97 19.41 -3.15
CA PHE A 237 17.97 18.42 -3.53
C PHE A 237 19.39 18.99 -3.54
N VAL A 238 20.25 18.47 -2.67
CA VAL A 238 21.69 18.73 -2.63
C VAL A 238 22.41 17.40 -2.81
N ASN A 239 23.26 17.30 -3.84
CA ASN A 239 23.99 16.07 -4.18
C ASN A 239 23.11 14.82 -4.33
N GLY A 240 21.89 14.98 -4.86
CA GLY A 240 20.96 13.88 -5.10
C GLY A 240 20.16 13.41 -3.87
N GLN A 241 20.29 14.09 -2.73
CA GLN A 241 19.51 13.84 -1.52
C GLN A 241 18.67 15.07 -1.16
N ASP A 242 17.46 14.87 -0.63
CA ASP A 242 16.63 15.97 -0.17
C ASP A 242 17.10 16.46 1.20
N ALA A 243 17.78 17.59 1.25
CA ALA A 243 18.26 18.20 2.49
C ALA A 243 17.13 18.63 3.46
N ASN A 244 15.88 18.61 2.99
CA ASN A 244 14.68 18.98 3.74
C ASN A 244 13.73 17.79 3.98
N ASP A 245 14.22 16.56 3.83
CA ASP A 245 13.46 15.33 4.06
C ASP A 245 12.86 15.17 5.48
N TRP A 246 13.49 15.82 6.46
CA TRP A 246 13.13 15.82 7.87
C TRP A 246 11.91 16.70 8.20
N ILE A 247 11.40 17.49 7.25
CA ILE A 247 10.29 18.42 7.50
C ILE A 247 9.03 17.64 7.91
N GLY A 248 8.53 17.95 9.10
CA GLY A 248 7.28 17.42 9.67
C GLY A 248 6.03 17.94 8.96
N PRO A 249 4.83 17.63 9.50
CA PRO A 249 3.57 17.96 8.86
C PRO A 249 3.33 19.47 8.86
N PRO A 250 2.39 19.98 8.02
CA PRO A 250 2.04 21.39 7.99
C PRO A 250 1.66 21.85 9.39
N ASN A 251 2.34 22.85 9.93
CA ASN A 251 2.17 23.26 11.32
C ASN A 251 2.30 24.78 11.50
N ASN A 252 1.77 25.28 12.61
CA ASN A 252 2.01 26.62 13.13
C ASN A 252 2.68 26.49 14.50
N ASN A 253 3.97 26.84 14.59
CA ASN A 253 4.78 26.69 15.80
C ASN A 253 4.72 25.28 16.43
N GLY A 254 4.84 24.24 15.60
CA GLY A 254 4.80 22.83 16.04
C GLY A 254 3.39 22.26 16.22
N VAL A 255 2.34 23.08 16.17
CA VAL A 255 0.95 22.58 16.20
C VAL A 255 0.50 22.25 14.78
N ILE A 256 0.18 20.97 14.54
CA ILE A 256 -0.27 20.47 13.24
C ILE A 256 -1.51 21.25 12.78
N LYS A 257 -1.48 21.73 11.53
CA LYS A 257 -2.59 22.43 10.87
C LYS A 257 -3.73 21.46 10.59
N GLU A 258 -4.93 22.02 10.58
CA GLU A 258 -6.11 21.29 10.13
C GLU A 258 -6.05 20.91 8.65
N VAL A 259 -6.69 19.79 8.32
CA VAL A 259 -7.01 19.46 6.93
C VAL A 259 -8.27 20.22 6.53
N THR A 260 -8.12 21.22 5.67
CA THR A 260 -9.27 21.92 5.07
C THR A 260 -9.68 21.25 3.77
N ILE A 261 -10.98 21.22 3.48
CA ILE A 261 -11.52 20.67 2.22
C ILE A 261 -11.95 21.83 1.32
N ASN A 262 -11.37 21.89 0.13
CA ASN A 262 -11.69 22.88 -0.89
C ASN A 262 -13.01 22.52 -1.60
N PRO A 263 -13.68 23.48 -2.28
CA PRO A 263 -14.93 23.23 -3.01
C PRO A 263 -14.84 22.15 -4.10
N ASP A 264 -13.65 21.96 -4.68
CA ASP A 264 -13.35 20.94 -5.68
C ASP A 264 -13.00 19.57 -5.07
N THR A 265 -13.21 19.40 -3.76
CA THR A 265 -12.94 18.22 -2.94
C THR A 265 -11.46 17.92 -2.64
N THR A 266 -10.53 18.73 -3.16
CA THR A 266 -9.11 18.67 -2.78
C THR A 266 -8.89 19.17 -1.36
N CYS A 267 -7.68 18.99 -0.82
CA CYS A 267 -7.32 19.49 0.50
C CYS A 267 -6.49 20.78 0.42
N GLY A 268 -6.66 21.65 1.42
CA GLY A 268 -5.81 22.82 1.65
C GLY A 268 -4.73 22.57 2.71
N ASN A 269 -4.10 23.65 3.18
CA ASN A 269 -3.05 23.63 4.22
C ASN A 269 -1.91 22.66 3.92
N ASP A 270 -1.46 22.61 2.67
CA ASP A 270 -0.36 21.76 2.18
C ASP A 270 -0.61 20.25 2.23
N TRP A 271 -1.76 19.79 2.71
CA TRP A 271 -2.17 18.38 2.60
C TRP A 271 -2.39 18.00 1.14
N VAL A 272 -1.80 16.89 0.71
CA VAL A 272 -1.85 16.45 -0.70
C VAL A 272 -3.14 15.71 -1.00
N CYS A 273 -3.57 14.86 -0.07
CA CYS A 273 -4.79 14.07 -0.16
C CYS A 273 -4.90 13.27 -1.48
N GLU A 274 -3.89 12.47 -1.80
CA GLU A 274 -3.88 11.58 -2.96
C GLU A 274 -5.11 10.67 -2.99
N HIS A 275 -5.57 10.23 -1.81
CA HIS A 275 -6.80 9.44 -1.65
C HIS A 275 -8.08 10.15 -2.12
N ARG A 276 -8.05 11.48 -2.30
CA ARG A 276 -9.15 12.29 -2.85
C ARG A 276 -9.04 12.54 -4.35
N TRP A 277 -7.89 12.28 -4.96
CA TRP A 277 -7.72 12.42 -6.40
C TRP A 277 -8.67 11.45 -7.10
N ARG A 278 -9.47 11.94 -8.05
CA ARG A 278 -10.52 11.17 -8.73
C ARG A 278 -9.98 9.83 -9.24
N GLN A 279 -8.83 9.86 -9.89
CA GLN A 279 -8.15 8.70 -10.47
C GLN A 279 -7.81 7.63 -9.42
N ILE A 280 -7.46 8.04 -8.19
CA ILE A 280 -7.12 7.11 -7.11
C ILE A 280 -8.38 6.64 -6.38
N ARG A 281 -9.27 7.56 -6.00
CA ARG A 281 -10.54 7.25 -5.34
C ARG A 281 -11.40 6.31 -6.18
N ASN A 282 -11.55 6.59 -7.47
CA ASN A 282 -12.31 5.72 -8.36
C ASN A 282 -11.65 4.36 -8.58
N MET A 283 -10.32 4.27 -8.47
CA MET A 283 -9.64 2.97 -8.53
C MET A 283 -9.75 2.17 -7.22
N VAL A 284 -9.93 2.83 -6.08
CA VAL A 284 -10.33 2.16 -4.83
C VAL A 284 -11.72 1.54 -4.99
N ILE A 285 -12.66 2.29 -5.59
CA ILE A 285 -13.99 1.79 -5.92
C ILE A 285 -13.91 0.65 -6.94
N PHE A 286 -13.11 0.79 -8.01
CA PHE A 286 -12.85 -0.27 -8.99
C PHE A 286 -12.44 -1.55 -8.30
N ARG A 287 -11.46 -1.50 -7.37
CA ARG A 287 -10.99 -2.68 -6.64
C ARG A 287 -12.12 -3.39 -5.90
N ASN A 288 -13.03 -2.62 -5.29
CA ASN A 288 -14.19 -3.17 -4.58
C ASN A 288 -15.18 -3.82 -5.55
N VAL A 289 -15.47 -3.18 -6.69
CA VAL A 289 -16.41 -3.70 -7.71
C VAL A 289 -15.96 -5.04 -8.28
N VAL A 290 -14.65 -5.23 -8.39
CA VAL A 290 -14.01 -6.41 -8.98
C VAL A 290 -13.46 -7.40 -7.94
N ASP A 291 -13.78 -7.21 -6.66
CA ASP A 291 -13.27 -8.08 -5.59
C ASP A 291 -13.65 -9.55 -5.85
N GLY A 292 -12.71 -10.45 -5.54
CA GLY A 292 -12.84 -11.88 -5.82
C GLY A 292 -12.77 -12.32 -7.28
N GLN A 293 -12.74 -11.40 -8.26
CA GLN A 293 -12.63 -11.77 -9.68
C GLN A 293 -11.19 -12.12 -10.08
N SER A 294 -11.03 -13.14 -10.92
CA SER A 294 -9.74 -13.56 -11.46
C SER A 294 -9.09 -12.51 -12.35
N PHE A 295 -7.76 -12.49 -12.40
CA PHE A 295 -7.00 -11.76 -13.42
C PHE A 295 -7.12 -12.45 -14.78
N THR A 296 -7.65 -11.75 -15.78
CA THR A 296 -8.02 -12.32 -17.09
C THR A 296 -7.70 -11.34 -18.21
N ASN A 297 -7.86 -11.78 -19.47
CA ASN A 297 -7.81 -10.91 -20.66
C ASN A 297 -6.56 -10.02 -20.73
N TRP A 298 -5.41 -10.54 -20.28
CA TRP A 298 -4.15 -9.82 -20.42
C TRP A 298 -3.82 -9.62 -21.90
N TRP A 299 -3.49 -8.38 -22.24
CA TRP A 299 -2.96 -7.98 -23.53
C TRP A 299 -1.76 -7.07 -23.32
N ASP A 300 -0.75 -7.21 -24.15
CA ASP A 300 0.39 -6.30 -24.21
C ASP A 300 0.89 -6.16 -25.65
N ASN A 301 1.58 -5.06 -25.95
CA ASN A 301 2.23 -4.83 -27.24
C ASN A 301 3.72 -5.24 -27.27
N GLY A 302 4.20 -6.00 -26.28
CA GLY A 302 5.63 -6.28 -26.07
C GLY A 302 6.46 -5.09 -25.54
N SER A 303 5.81 -3.96 -25.25
CA SER A 303 6.43 -2.74 -24.72
C SER A 303 5.67 -2.22 -23.47
N ASN A 304 5.13 -1.00 -23.49
CA ASN A 304 4.51 -0.37 -22.33
C ASN A 304 3.02 -0.04 -22.51
N GLN A 305 2.39 -0.62 -23.53
CA GLN A 305 0.94 -0.64 -23.66
C GLN A 305 0.45 -2.00 -23.18
N VAL A 306 -0.37 -1.99 -22.13
CA VAL A 306 -0.90 -3.21 -21.52
C VAL A 306 -2.35 -3.03 -21.13
N ALA A 307 -3.09 -4.12 -21.07
CA ALA A 307 -4.46 -4.15 -20.60
C ALA A 307 -4.77 -5.47 -19.90
N PHE A 308 -5.73 -5.45 -18.99
CA PHE A 308 -6.24 -6.68 -18.38
C PHE A 308 -7.64 -6.50 -17.80
N GLY A 309 -8.32 -7.62 -17.64
CA GLY A 309 -9.62 -7.74 -17.00
C GLY A 309 -9.55 -8.30 -15.59
N ARG A 310 -10.63 -8.05 -14.85
CA ARG A 310 -10.96 -8.71 -13.60
C ARG A 310 -12.31 -9.41 -13.77
N GLY A 311 -12.22 -10.67 -14.21
CA GLY A 311 -13.38 -11.48 -14.58
C GLY A 311 -14.25 -10.77 -15.61
N ASN A 312 -15.54 -10.61 -15.30
CA ASN A 312 -16.51 -9.86 -16.10
C ASN A 312 -16.96 -8.55 -15.42
N ARG A 313 -16.19 -8.06 -14.44
CA ARG A 313 -16.58 -6.92 -13.59
C ARG A 313 -15.76 -5.65 -13.84
N GLY A 314 -14.55 -5.74 -14.36
CA GLY A 314 -13.76 -4.56 -14.71
C GLY A 314 -12.67 -4.83 -15.73
N PHE A 315 -12.25 -3.78 -16.42
CA PHE A 315 -11.19 -3.80 -17.42
C PHE A 315 -10.39 -2.50 -17.36
N ILE A 316 -9.07 -2.59 -17.52
CA ILE A 316 -8.16 -1.44 -17.44
C ILE A 316 -7.12 -1.51 -18.57
N VAL A 317 -6.76 -0.36 -19.11
CA VAL A 317 -5.82 -0.19 -20.23
C VAL A 317 -4.82 0.91 -19.88
N PHE A 318 -3.54 0.67 -20.10
CA PHE A 318 -2.45 1.62 -19.87
C PHE A 318 -1.68 1.88 -21.16
N ASN A 319 -1.25 3.12 -21.35
CA ASN A 319 -0.28 3.51 -22.36
C ASN A 319 0.88 4.27 -21.71
N ASN A 320 2.00 3.57 -21.47
CA ASN A 320 3.24 4.20 -21.00
C ASN A 320 4.35 4.14 -22.07
N ASP A 321 3.98 3.94 -23.34
CA ASP A 321 4.88 4.13 -24.48
C ASP A 321 4.85 5.59 -24.96
N ASP A 322 5.84 5.97 -25.78
CA ASP A 322 5.97 7.33 -26.31
C ASP A 322 5.15 7.54 -27.61
N TRP A 323 4.17 6.67 -27.87
CA TRP A 323 3.23 6.79 -28.99
C TRP A 323 1.81 6.42 -28.57
N SER A 324 0.81 6.88 -29.33
CA SER A 324 -0.60 6.62 -29.04
C SER A 324 -0.95 5.14 -29.12
N LEU A 325 -1.77 4.69 -28.18
CA LEU A 325 -2.49 3.41 -28.23
C LEU A 325 -3.79 3.64 -28.98
N SER A 326 -4.10 2.79 -29.96
CA SER A 326 -5.41 2.75 -30.61
C SER A 326 -5.69 1.31 -31.05
N THR A 327 -6.50 0.59 -30.30
CA THR A 327 -6.73 -0.85 -30.52
C THR A 327 -8.07 -1.31 -29.95
N THR A 328 -8.59 -2.41 -30.50
CA THR A 328 -9.80 -3.09 -30.00
C THR A 328 -9.38 -4.28 -29.16
N LEU A 329 -9.88 -4.35 -27.92
CA LEU A 329 -9.48 -5.34 -26.93
C LEU A 329 -10.70 -6.11 -26.40
N GLN A 330 -10.52 -7.40 -26.15
CA GLN A 330 -11.50 -8.23 -25.47
C GLN A 330 -11.52 -7.88 -23.98
N THR A 331 -12.60 -7.27 -23.53
CA THR A 331 -12.72 -6.78 -22.16
C THR A 331 -13.21 -7.86 -21.19
N GLY A 332 -13.99 -8.82 -21.67
CA GLY A 332 -14.77 -9.76 -20.85
C GLY A 332 -16.01 -9.15 -20.19
N LEU A 333 -16.29 -7.86 -20.42
CA LEU A 333 -17.45 -7.17 -19.89
C LEU A 333 -18.70 -7.41 -20.75
N PRO A 334 -19.91 -7.36 -20.16
CA PRO A 334 -21.14 -7.35 -20.92
C PRO A 334 -21.25 -6.13 -21.85
N GLY A 335 -21.90 -6.30 -23.00
CA GLY A 335 -22.13 -5.21 -23.95
C GLY A 335 -22.87 -4.00 -23.33
N GLY A 336 -22.45 -2.80 -23.70
CA GLY A 336 -23.02 -1.53 -23.24
C GLY A 336 -22.04 -0.37 -23.26
N THR A 337 -22.49 0.79 -22.79
CA THR A 337 -21.66 1.99 -22.64
C THR A 337 -21.18 2.09 -21.20
N TYR A 338 -19.89 2.33 -21.03
CA TYR A 338 -19.23 2.47 -19.74
C TYR A 338 -18.54 3.82 -19.63
N CYS A 339 -18.60 4.43 -18.45
CA CYS A 339 -17.83 5.62 -18.14
C CYS A 339 -16.41 5.24 -17.74
N ASP A 340 -15.42 5.87 -18.37
CA ASP A 340 -14.04 5.83 -17.89
C ASP A 340 -13.93 6.59 -16.57
N VAL A 341 -13.58 5.87 -15.52
CA VAL A 341 -13.52 6.41 -14.17
C VAL A 341 -12.21 7.16 -13.87
N ILE A 342 -11.28 7.19 -14.83
CA ILE A 342 -10.02 7.94 -14.73
C ILE A 342 -10.23 9.38 -15.22
N SER A 343 -10.72 9.55 -16.46
CA SER A 343 -11.00 10.88 -17.02
C SER A 343 -12.25 11.54 -16.42
N GLY A 344 -13.17 10.78 -15.84
CA GLY A 344 -14.39 11.33 -15.25
C GLY A 344 -15.10 10.39 -14.28
N ASP A 345 -16.41 10.58 -14.15
CA ASP A 345 -17.30 9.86 -13.25
C ASP A 345 -18.60 9.52 -13.99
N LYS A 346 -19.33 8.51 -13.51
CA LYS A 346 -20.74 8.29 -13.86
C LYS A 346 -21.60 9.21 -12.97
N ALA A 347 -22.27 10.19 -13.57
CA ALA A 347 -23.11 11.15 -12.85
C ALA A 347 -24.41 11.41 -13.62
N ASN A 348 -25.55 11.39 -12.92
CA ASN A 348 -26.88 11.69 -13.50
C ASN A 348 -27.23 10.85 -14.75
N GLY A 349 -26.80 9.59 -14.78
CA GLY A 349 -27.04 8.70 -15.93
C GLY A 349 -26.15 8.97 -17.15
N ASP A 350 -25.10 9.78 -17.01
CA ASP A 350 -24.14 10.07 -18.07
C ASP A 350 -22.68 9.99 -17.57
N CYS A 351 -21.73 10.02 -18.49
CA CYS A 351 -20.29 10.05 -18.22
C CYS A 351 -19.76 11.47 -18.37
N THR A 352 -19.06 11.96 -17.34
CA THR A 352 -18.41 13.29 -17.41
C THR A 352 -17.10 13.28 -18.20
N GLY A 353 -16.51 12.10 -18.41
CA GLY A 353 -15.29 11.87 -19.18
C GLY A 353 -15.50 10.99 -20.40
N ILE A 354 -14.48 10.18 -20.72
CA ILE A 354 -14.49 9.27 -21.86
C ILE A 354 -15.59 8.21 -21.71
N LYS A 355 -16.28 7.90 -22.82
CA LYS A 355 -17.22 6.79 -22.94
C LYS A 355 -16.57 5.64 -23.70
N VAL A 356 -16.66 4.44 -23.15
CA VAL A 356 -16.21 3.20 -23.80
C VAL A 356 -17.43 2.38 -24.19
N TYR A 357 -17.46 1.95 -25.45
CA TYR A 357 -18.55 1.12 -25.99
C TYR A 357 -18.06 -0.32 -26.10
N VAL A 358 -18.64 -1.20 -25.29
CA VAL A 358 -18.39 -2.63 -25.33
C VAL A 358 -19.46 -3.29 -26.21
N SER A 359 -19.05 -3.97 -27.28
CA SER A 359 -19.95 -4.73 -28.16
C SER A 359 -20.48 -6.00 -27.47
N SER A 360 -21.47 -6.65 -28.09
CA SER A 360 -22.10 -7.86 -27.53
C SER A 360 -21.16 -9.06 -27.39
N ASP A 361 -20.04 -9.06 -28.11
CA ASP A 361 -18.96 -10.05 -28.03
C ASP A 361 -17.88 -9.69 -26.97
N GLY A 362 -18.07 -8.61 -26.21
CA GLY A 362 -17.17 -8.18 -25.14
C GLY A 362 -15.97 -7.34 -25.62
N ASN A 363 -15.84 -7.06 -26.92
CA ASN A 363 -14.77 -6.21 -27.44
C ASN A 363 -15.08 -4.72 -27.25
N ALA A 364 -14.04 -3.90 -27.06
CA ALA A 364 -14.17 -2.44 -27.05
C ALA A 364 -12.94 -1.77 -27.65
N HIS A 365 -13.15 -0.65 -28.34
CA HIS A 365 -12.06 0.17 -28.87
C HIS A 365 -11.56 1.16 -27.81
N PHE A 366 -10.23 1.22 -27.64
CA PHE A 366 -9.55 2.15 -26.76
C PHE A 366 -8.57 2.99 -27.57
N SER A 367 -8.58 4.30 -27.33
CA SER A 367 -7.64 5.26 -27.91
C SER A 367 -7.07 6.14 -26.81
N ILE A 368 -5.76 6.03 -26.56
CA ILE A 368 -5.07 6.72 -25.46
C ILE A 368 -3.80 7.34 -26.03
N SER A 369 -3.78 8.67 -26.17
CA SER A 369 -2.56 9.38 -26.54
C SER A 369 -1.53 9.31 -25.42
N ASN A 370 -0.25 9.17 -25.78
CA ASN A 370 0.87 9.30 -24.84
C ASN A 370 0.96 10.71 -24.21
N TYR A 371 0.26 11.71 -24.76
CA TYR A 371 0.13 13.05 -24.20
C TYR A 371 -1.11 13.26 -23.30
N ALA A 372 -1.96 12.25 -23.13
CA ALA A 372 -3.13 12.36 -22.24
C ALA A 372 -2.69 12.72 -20.81
N GLU A 373 -3.51 13.50 -20.09
CA GLU A 373 -3.23 13.86 -18.69
C GLU A 373 -2.99 12.59 -17.85
N ASP A 374 -3.88 11.62 -18.00
CA ASP A 374 -3.79 10.27 -17.45
C ASP A 374 -3.83 9.26 -18.59
N PRO A 375 -2.69 8.64 -18.97
CA PRO A 375 -2.65 7.78 -20.14
C PRO A 375 -3.07 6.34 -19.77
N PHE A 376 -4.21 6.21 -19.10
CA PHE A 376 -4.86 4.95 -18.79
C PHE A 376 -6.37 5.14 -18.64
N ILE A 377 -7.13 4.10 -18.99
CA ILE A 377 -8.60 4.07 -18.94
C ILE A 377 -9.02 2.90 -18.07
N ALA A 378 -10.01 3.09 -17.21
CA ALA A 378 -10.58 2.03 -16.38
C ALA A 378 -12.11 2.07 -16.45
N ILE A 379 -12.72 0.90 -16.70
CA ILE A 379 -14.18 0.73 -16.74
C ILE A 379 -14.59 -0.48 -15.90
N HIS A 380 -15.75 -0.42 -15.26
CA HIS A 380 -16.23 -1.51 -14.41
C HIS A 380 -17.76 -1.61 -14.42
N ALA A 381 -18.30 -2.69 -13.87
CA ALA A 381 -19.73 -2.99 -13.89
C ALA A 381 -20.59 -1.82 -13.39
N ASP A 382 -20.17 -1.17 -12.30
CA ASP A 382 -20.92 -0.06 -11.71
C ASP A 382 -20.72 1.29 -12.46
N SER A 383 -19.77 1.38 -13.40
CA SER A 383 -19.59 2.54 -14.29
C SER A 383 -20.34 2.41 -15.63
N LYS A 384 -20.99 1.26 -15.87
CA LYS A 384 -21.90 1.03 -17.01
C LYS A 384 -23.12 1.94 -16.91
N LEU A 385 -23.54 2.58 -18.00
CA LEU A 385 -24.77 3.37 -18.07
C LEU A 385 -26.02 2.48 -18.01
#